data_AF-A0A529VQS6-F1
#
_entry.id   AF-A0A529VQS6-F1
#
_cell.length_a   1.000
_cell.length_b   1.000
_cell.length_c   1.000
_cell.angle_alpha   90.00
_cell.angle_beta   90.00
_cell.angle_gamma   90.00
#
_symmetry.space_group_name_H-M   'P 1'
#
loop_
_entity.id
_entity.type
_entity.pdbx_description
1 polymer ?
#
loop_
_entity_poly.entity_id
_entity_poly.type
_entity_poly.pdbx_seq_one_letter_code
_entity_poly.pdbx_strand_id
1 'polypeptide(L)'
;ATAVEQEGLRLPPVKLFKKGVLDPEIYAIICSNIRVADQRIGDIRAQAAALLIGQDRLNEILDRYGDETVVEAIAELRRRAAEQMRASIAVIPEGTYR
;
A
#
# COMPACT_ATOMS: atom_id res chain seq x y z
N ALA A 1 -2.53 -24.91 8.28
CA ALA A 1 -3.87 -24.32 8.34
C ALA A 1 -4.71 -24.97 7.25
N THR A 2 -5.87 -25.53 7.57
CA THR A 2 -6.79 -26.15 6.59
C THR A 2 -8.02 -25.28 6.31
N ALA A 3 -8.10 -24.11 6.94
CA ALA A 3 -9.14 -23.11 6.74
C ALA A 3 -8.55 -21.70 6.95
N VAL A 4 -9.06 -20.70 6.22
CA VAL A 4 -8.49 -19.34 6.17
C VAL A 4 -8.60 -18.62 7.52
N GLU A 5 -9.54 -19.03 8.36
CA GLU A 5 -9.74 -18.56 9.73
C GLU A 5 -8.58 -18.95 10.66
N GLN A 6 -7.77 -19.94 10.25
CA GLN A 6 -6.58 -20.37 10.98
C GLN A 6 -5.31 -19.61 10.58
N GLU A 7 -5.38 -18.64 9.66
CA GLU A 7 -4.24 -17.86 9.16
C GLU A 7 -3.96 -16.59 9.97
N GLY A 8 -4.67 -16.38 11.08
CA GLY A 8 -4.49 -15.26 11.99
C GLY A 8 -5.51 -14.14 11.80
N LEU A 9 -5.16 -12.93 12.25
CA LEU A 9 -6.06 -11.78 12.22
C LEU A 9 -6.33 -11.32 10.79
N ARG A 10 -7.60 -11.34 10.38
CA ARG A 10 -8.07 -10.79 9.11
C ARG A 10 -8.98 -9.61 9.36
N LEU A 11 -8.41 -8.41 9.26
CA LEU A 11 -9.18 -7.17 9.35
C LEU A 11 -9.64 -6.74 7.95
N PRO A 12 -10.93 -6.43 7.74
CA PRO A 12 -11.35 -5.72 6.53
C PRO A 12 -10.69 -4.34 6.49
N PRO A 13 -10.72 -3.62 5.34
CA PRO A 13 -10.24 -2.25 5.28
C PRO A 13 -10.94 -1.36 6.31
N VAL A 14 -10.20 -0.95 7.34
CA VAL A 14 -10.67 -0.08 8.42
C VAL A 14 -9.67 1.04 8.68
N LYS A 15 -10.15 2.19 9.16
CA LYS A 15 -9.30 3.32 9.50
C LYS A 15 -8.57 3.07 10.82
N LEU A 16 -7.32 2.64 10.74
CA LEU A 16 -6.43 2.50 11.91
C LEU A 16 -6.01 3.85 12.50
N PHE A 17 -5.85 4.86 11.64
CA PHE A 17 -5.58 6.23 12.06
C PHE A 17 -6.72 7.13 11.60
N LYS A 18 -7.24 7.96 12.51
CA LYS A 18 -8.30 8.94 12.24
C LYS A 18 -7.74 10.33 12.53
N LYS A 19 -7.58 11.16 11.50
CA LYS A 19 -6.97 12.49 11.60
C LYS A 19 -5.58 12.45 12.27
N GLY A 20 -4.76 11.48 11.90
CA GLY A 20 -3.41 11.28 12.46
C GLY A 20 -3.37 10.61 13.84
N VAL A 21 -4.52 10.36 14.47
CA VAL A 21 -4.58 9.71 15.80
C VAL A 21 -4.85 8.22 15.63
N LEU A 22 -4.02 7.38 16.26
CA LEU A 22 -4.19 5.93 16.29
C LEU A 22 -5.49 5.56 17.01
N ASP A 23 -6.28 4.69 16.41
CA ASP A 23 -7.49 4.13 17.02
C ASP A 23 -7.11 3.07 18.08
N PRO A 24 -7.35 3.32 19.37
CA PRO A 24 -6.93 2.41 20.43
C PRO A 24 -7.71 1.08 20.44
N GLU A 25 -8.95 1.07 19.92
CA GLU A 25 -9.79 -0.13 19.91
C GLU A 25 -9.31 -1.10 18.82
N ILE A 26 -9.09 -0.60 17.61
CA ILE A 26 -8.52 -1.40 16.52
C ILE A 26 -7.10 -1.86 16.87
N TYR A 27 -6.32 -0.97 17.48
CA TYR A 27 -5.00 -1.33 17.97
C TYR A 27 -5.03 -2.47 19.00
N ALA A 28 -5.97 -2.42 19.97
CA ALA A 28 -6.12 -3.50 20.95
C ALA A 28 -6.48 -4.84 20.30
N ILE A 29 -7.36 -4.84 19.30
CA ILE A 29 -7.72 -6.04 18.51
C ILE A 29 -6.50 -6.61 17.79
N ILE A 30 -5.65 -5.75 17.21
CA ILE A 30 -4.41 -6.17 16.53
C ILE A 30 -3.46 -6.83 17.54
N CYS A 31 -3.20 -6.16 18.66
CA CYS A 31 -2.27 -6.66 19.67
C CYS A 31 -2.73 -7.97 20.32
N SER A 32 -4.03 -8.17 20.56
CA SER A 32 -4.55 -9.40 21.18
C SER A 32 -4.42 -10.65 20.31
N ASN A 33 -4.20 -10.47 19.00
CA ASN A 33 -4.15 -11.57 18.03
C ASN A 33 -2.73 -11.82 17.47
N ILE A 34 -1.69 -11.17 18.02
CA ILE A 34 -0.31 -11.24 17.53
C ILE A 34 0.63 -11.69 18.65
N ARG A 35 1.43 -12.74 18.39
CA ARG A 35 2.40 -13.30 19.37
C ARG A 35 3.59 -12.38 19.70
N VAL A 36 3.95 -11.45 18.81
CA VAL A 36 5.06 -10.49 18.98
C VAL A 36 4.54 -9.07 18.75
N ALA A 37 3.66 -8.61 19.64
CA ALA A 37 2.95 -7.34 19.48
C ALA A 37 3.92 -6.15 19.35
N ASP A 38 4.91 -6.02 20.23
CA ASP A 38 5.77 -4.82 20.28
C ASP A 38 6.55 -4.57 18.98
N GLN A 39 7.11 -5.61 18.36
CA GLN A 39 7.82 -5.47 17.07
C GLN A 39 6.87 -5.05 15.95
N ARG A 40 5.68 -5.67 15.88
CA ARG A 40 4.68 -5.37 14.84
C ARG A 40 4.10 -3.96 14.97
N ILE A 41 4.04 -3.42 16.19
CA ILE A 41 3.64 -2.03 16.40
C ILE A 41 4.70 -1.06 15.91
N GLY A 42 5.99 -1.40 16.07
CA GLY A 42 7.09 -0.67 15.44
C GLY A 42 6.88 -0.53 13.93
N ASP A 43 6.58 -1.64 13.25
CA ASP A 43 6.32 -1.67 11.81
C ASP A 43 5.12 -0.77 11.42
N ILE A 44 4.00 -0.85 12.16
CA ILE A 44 2.81 -0.04 11.90
C ILE A 44 3.13 1.46 12.01
N ARG A 45 3.86 1.86 13.07
CA ARG A 45 4.26 3.26 13.26
C ARG A 45 5.23 3.72 12.18
N ALA A 46 6.17 2.88 11.78
CA ALA A 46 7.10 3.16 10.69
C ALA A 46 6.35 3.35 9.35
N GLN A 47 5.38 2.49 9.05
CA GLN A 47 4.53 2.63 7.85
C GLN A 47 3.70 3.92 7.88
N ALA A 48 3.11 4.27 9.02
CA ALA A 48 2.37 5.52 9.18
C ALA A 48 3.27 6.75 8.96
N ALA A 49 4.49 6.74 9.52
CA ALA A 49 5.47 7.80 9.31
C ALA A 49 5.90 7.92 7.84
N ALA A 50 6.10 6.78 7.15
CA ALA A 50 6.43 6.77 5.72
C ALA A 50 5.30 7.36 4.86
N LEU A 51 4.04 7.08 5.21
CA LEU A 51 2.87 7.67 4.53
C LEU A 51 2.80 9.19 4.72
N LEU A 52 3.11 9.71 5.91
CA LEU A 52 3.16 11.16 6.16
C LEU A 52 4.23 11.84 5.31
N ILE A 53 5.44 11.28 5.27
CA ILE A 53 6.52 11.80 4.40
C ILE A 53 6.11 11.74 2.92
N GLY A 54 5.43 10.66 2.51
CA GLY A 54 4.90 10.51 1.16
C GLY A 54 3.84 11.56 0.81
N GLN A 55 2.96 11.88 1.76
CA GLN A 55 1.96 12.93 1.62
C GLN A 55 2.63 14.29 1.43
N ASP A 56 3.61 14.65 2.26
CA ASP A 56 4.32 15.92 2.16
C ASP A 56 5.00 16.08 0.80
N ARG A 57 5.70 15.04 0.34
CA ARG A 57 6.35 15.04 -0.98
C ARG A 57 5.35 15.11 -2.13
N LEU A 58 4.19 14.48 -2.00
CA LEU A 58 3.14 14.59 -3.02
C LEU A 58 2.59 16.01 -3.07
N ASN A 59 2.37 16.65 -1.92
CA ASN A 59 1.96 18.05 -1.85
C ASN A 59 2.99 18.97 -2.50
N GLU A 60 4.29 18.79 -2.25
CA GLU A 60 5.35 19.57 -2.90
C GLU A 60 5.32 19.45 -4.44
N ILE A 61 5.00 18.26 -4.96
CA ILE A 61 4.85 18.02 -6.41
C ILE A 61 3.59 18.74 -6.93
N LEU A 62 2.48 18.65 -6.21
CA LEU A 62 1.23 19.32 -6.56
C LEU A 62 1.39 20.85 -6.55
N ASP A 63 2.00 21.41 -5.51
CA ASP A 63 2.28 22.85 -5.38
C ASP A 63 3.16 23.37 -6.54
N ARG A 64 4.10 22.54 -6.99
CA ARG A 64 5.05 22.90 -8.05
C ARG A 64 4.46 22.82 -9.46
N TYR A 65 3.63 21.82 -9.73
CA TYR A 65 3.21 21.48 -11.10
C TYR A 65 1.70 21.61 -11.36
N GLY A 66 0.90 21.74 -10.30
CA GLY A 66 -0.55 21.79 -10.35
C GLY A 66 -1.22 20.42 -10.51
N ASP A 67 -2.46 20.33 -10.03
CA ASP A 67 -3.23 19.08 -9.96
C ASP A 67 -3.39 18.40 -11.31
N GLU A 68 -3.75 19.16 -12.36
CA GLU A 68 -4.00 18.61 -13.71
C GLU A 68 -2.75 17.93 -14.28
N THR A 69 -1.61 18.62 -14.23
CA THR A 69 -0.32 18.09 -14.71
C THR A 69 0.07 16.81 -13.98
N VAL A 70 -0.14 16.75 -12.66
CA VAL A 70 0.21 15.57 -11.86
C VAL A 70 -0.71 14.40 -12.18
N VAL A 71 -2.01 14.64 -12.37
CA VAL A 71 -2.98 13.62 -12.77
C VAL A 71 -2.64 13.05 -14.15
N GLU A 72 -2.32 13.91 -15.12
CA GLU A 72 -1.89 13.48 -16.45
C GLU A 72 -0.60 12.67 -16.40
N ALA A 73 0.39 13.11 -15.61
CA ALA A 73 1.63 12.37 -15.42
C ALA A 73 1.39 10.96 -14.82
N ILE A 74 0.49 10.83 -13.84
CA ILE A 74 0.13 9.52 -13.26
C ILE A 74 -0.52 8.62 -14.31
N ALA A 75 -1.43 9.16 -15.13
CA ALA A 75 -2.06 8.40 -16.22
C ALA A 75 -1.01 7.94 -17.25
N GLU A 76 -0.08 8.81 -17.61
CA GLU A 76 1.01 8.53 -18.53
C GLU A 76 1.95 7.43 -18.00
N LEU A 77 2.31 7.48 -16.72
CA LEU A 77 3.13 6.44 -16.08
C LEU A 77 2.46 5.06 -16.17
N ARG A 78 1.15 4.98 -15.93
CA ARG A 78 0.38 3.72 -16.05
C ARG A 78 0.39 3.20 -17.48
N ARG A 79 0.19 4.09 -18.46
CA ARG A 79 0.20 3.73 -19.88
C ARG A 79 1.55 3.15 -20.30
N ARG A 80 2.65 3.84 -19.97
CA ARG A 80 4.01 3.39 -20.26
C ARG A 80 4.35 2.07 -19.57
N ALA A 81 3.95 1.90 -18.31
CA ALA A 81 4.16 0.63 -17.60
C ALA A 81 3.45 -0.54 -18.30
N ALA A 82 2.22 -0.33 -18.78
CA ALA A 82 1.48 -1.35 -19.53
C ALA A 82 2.12 -1.64 -20.90
N GLU A 83 2.58 -0.62 -21.62
CA GLU A 83 3.31 -0.78 -22.89
C GLU A 83 4.61 -1.56 -22.70
N GLN A 84 5.41 -1.21 -21.68
CA GLN A 84 6.65 -1.92 -21.33
C GLN A 84 6.39 -3.37 -20.95
N MET A 85 5.36 -3.64 -20.14
CA MET A 85 4.99 -5.01 -19.78
C MET A 85 4.61 -5.83 -21.02
N ARG A 86 3.81 -5.26 -21.93
CA ARG A 86 3.45 -5.95 -23.19
C ARG A 86 4.67 -6.22 -24.06
N ALA A 87 5.59 -5.27 -24.18
CA ALA A 87 6.84 -5.45 -24.91
C ALA A 87 7.69 -6.58 -24.30
N SER A 88 7.80 -6.63 -22.97
CA SER A 88 8.50 -7.69 -22.25
C SER A 88 7.83 -9.05 -22.38
N ILE A 89 6.50 -9.11 -22.53
CA ILE A 89 5.80 -10.37 -22.79
C ILE A 89 5.99 -10.80 -24.24
N ALA A 90 6.03 -9.87 -25.20
CA ALA A 90 6.12 -10.17 -26.62
C ALA A 90 7.43 -10.86 -27.04
N VAL A 91 8.49 -10.81 -26.21
CA VAL A 91 9.74 -11.57 -26.46
C VAL A 91 9.64 -13.03 -26.02
N ILE A 92 8.62 -13.39 -25.23
CA ILE A 92 8.36 -14.76 -24.82
C ILE A 92 7.77 -15.49 -26.05
N PRO A 93 8.37 -16.61 -26.49
CA PRO A 93 7.85 -17.36 -27.63
C PRO A 93 6.38 -17.75 -27.45
N GLU A 94 5.62 -17.74 -28.55
CA GLU A 94 4.25 -18.26 -28.52
C GLU A 94 4.25 -19.74 -28.13
N GLY A 95 3.46 -20.10 -27.11
CA GLY A 95 3.40 -21.46 -26.61
C GLY A 95 2.61 -21.60 -25.32
N THR A 96 2.35 -22.85 -24.93
CA THR A 96 1.69 -23.18 -23.67
C THR A 96 2.73 -23.55 -22.62
N TYR A 97 2.88 -22.69 -21.62
CA TYR A 97 3.76 -22.90 -20.47
C TYR A 97 2.98 -23.60 -19.34
N ARG A 98 3.59 -24.59 -18.66
CA ARG A 98 3.00 -25.33 -17.53
C ARG A 98 3.89 -25.25 -16.31
#